data_AF-A0AAU3KBC4-F1
#
_entry.id   AF-A0AAU3KBC4-F1
#
_cell.length_a   1.000
_cell.length_b   1.000
_cell.length_c   1.000
_cell.angle_alpha   90.00
_cell.angle_beta   90.00
_cell.angle_gamma   90.00
#
_symmetry.space_group_name_H-M   'P 1'
#
loop_
_entity.id
_entity.type
_entity.pdbx_description
1 polymer ?
#
loop_
_entity_poly.entity_id
_entity_poly.type
_entity_poly.pdbx_seq_one_letter_code
_entity_poly.pdbx_strand_id
1 'polypeptide(L)'
;MREVTATRYVEPLRSGGSVPGVVEADDLGTYVVKFTGSAQGRKALVAEVVVGELARALGLRFPELVLVHFDPAIGAHEPHQEVQDLLHASAGLNLGMDYLPGAKDFTPETAASFDVDPLEAGRIVWLDALTVNVDRTTHSSNLMVWPTFGIAPPRLWLIDHGAALVFHHRWDLSAPEKAYDFRRHALGRHAPDTRAADAELAPRVTEKLLREVLAEVPDAWLEAEGDFTTPDEVRDAYVTYLHARVEVSASWLPTDFPGREELAAEDARRAAKTQRERPAWLKQVPDLHGKPAAEQDWSVHLG
;
A
#
# COMPACT_ATOMS: atom_id res chain seq x y z
N MET A 1 -5.23 12.12 15.95
CA MET A 1 -6.08 11.01 15.46
C MET A 1 -7.30 10.95 16.35
N ARG A 2 -8.47 10.76 15.75
CA ARG A 2 -9.71 10.62 16.50
C ARG A 2 -9.92 9.20 16.98
N GLU A 3 -10.61 9.05 18.10
CA GLU A 3 -11.01 7.77 18.66
C GLU A 3 -12.46 7.44 18.26
N VAL A 4 -12.72 6.17 17.97
CA VAL A 4 -14.04 5.62 17.68
C VAL A 4 -14.24 4.30 18.42
N THR A 5 -15.49 3.93 18.64
CA THR A 5 -15.84 2.63 19.22
C THR A 5 -16.39 1.71 18.15
N ALA A 6 -15.80 0.53 17.97
CA ALA A 6 -16.31 -0.49 17.07
C ALA A 6 -17.70 -0.97 17.52
N THR A 7 -18.69 -0.88 16.64
CA THR A 7 -20.08 -1.30 16.93
C THR A 7 -20.44 -2.60 16.25
N ARG A 8 -19.80 -2.92 15.12
CA ARG A 8 -20.05 -4.17 14.39
C ARG A 8 -18.82 -4.65 13.63
N TYR A 9 -18.47 -5.92 13.80
CA TYR A 9 -17.54 -6.62 12.92
C TYR A 9 -18.29 -7.15 11.69
N VAL A 10 -17.84 -6.76 10.50
CA VAL A 10 -18.50 -7.06 9.22
C VAL A 10 -17.92 -8.33 8.62
N GLU A 11 -16.63 -8.33 8.30
CA GLU A 11 -15.93 -9.47 7.70
C GLU A 11 -14.41 -9.38 7.85
N PRO A 12 -13.69 -10.52 7.83
CA PRO A 12 -12.25 -10.54 7.72
C PRO A 12 -11.81 -10.27 6.27
N LEU A 13 -10.79 -9.44 6.09
CA LEU A 13 -10.07 -9.30 4.84
C LEU A 13 -8.98 -10.35 4.77
N ARG A 14 -9.11 -11.26 3.80
CA ARG A 14 -8.18 -12.38 3.60
C ARG A 14 -7.06 -11.96 2.65
N SER A 15 -6.17 -11.08 3.12
CA SER A 15 -4.95 -10.70 2.42
C SER A 15 -3.76 -10.72 3.38
N GLY A 16 -2.75 -11.54 3.07
CA GLY A 16 -1.52 -11.64 3.87
C GLY A 16 -1.71 -12.30 5.24
N GLY A 17 -0.69 -12.18 6.10
CA GLY A 17 -0.64 -12.86 7.41
C GLY A 17 -1.25 -12.10 8.59
N SER A 18 -1.79 -10.89 8.39
CA SER A 18 -2.30 -10.03 9.48
C SER A 18 -3.82 -10.03 9.65
N VAL A 19 -4.55 -10.61 8.70
CA VAL A 19 -6.03 -10.75 8.67
C VAL A 19 -6.76 -9.54 9.24
N PRO A 20 -6.67 -8.35 8.59
CA PRO A 20 -7.42 -7.18 9.03
C PRO A 20 -8.93 -7.42 8.90
N GLY A 21 -9.75 -6.63 9.61
CA GLY A 21 -11.21 -6.78 9.61
C GLY A 21 -11.93 -5.51 9.19
N VAL A 22 -13.04 -5.63 8.46
CA VAL A 22 -13.94 -4.51 8.20
C VAL A 22 -14.87 -4.33 9.40
N VAL A 23 -14.94 -3.11 9.93
CA VAL A 23 -15.70 -2.76 11.14
C VAL A 23 -16.50 -1.49 10.90
N GLU A 24 -17.75 -1.46 11.36
CA GLU A 24 -18.54 -0.22 11.51
C GLU A 24 -18.32 0.34 12.92
N ALA A 25 -18.29 1.67 13.05
CA ALA A 25 -18.09 2.35 14.34
C ALA A 25 -19.26 3.27 14.72
N ASP A 26 -19.20 3.81 15.93
CA ASP A 26 -20.22 4.68 16.55
C ASP A 26 -20.39 6.04 15.86
N ASP A 27 -19.42 6.45 15.05
CA ASP A 27 -19.46 7.65 14.23
C ASP A 27 -20.07 7.46 12.84
N LEU A 28 -20.66 6.27 12.58
CA LEU A 28 -21.22 5.85 11.29
C LEU A 28 -20.17 5.62 10.19
N GLY A 29 -18.88 5.62 10.52
CA GLY A 29 -17.79 5.27 9.60
C GLY A 29 -17.61 3.76 9.45
N THR A 30 -16.93 3.37 8.36
CA THR A 30 -16.50 1.99 8.10
C THR A 30 -14.98 1.98 7.97
N TYR A 31 -14.32 1.07 8.68
CA TYR A 31 -12.87 1.02 8.78
C TYR A 31 -12.33 -0.37 8.48
N VAL A 32 -11.17 -0.41 7.83
CA VAL A 32 -10.28 -1.57 7.85
C VAL A 32 -9.46 -1.49 9.12
N VAL A 33 -9.68 -2.42 10.04
CA VAL A 33 -9.00 -2.48 11.33
C VAL A 33 -7.82 -3.44 11.26
N LYS A 34 -6.63 -2.92 11.58
CA LYS A 34 -5.43 -3.70 11.85
C LYS A 34 -5.36 -4.01 13.34
N PHE A 35 -5.42 -5.30 13.65
CA PHE A 35 -5.52 -5.79 15.02
C PHE A 35 -4.16 -5.86 15.71
N THR A 36 -4.10 -5.39 16.96
CA THR A 36 -2.90 -5.38 17.82
C THR A 36 -2.42 -6.77 18.19
N GLY A 37 -3.31 -7.76 18.25
CA GLY A 37 -2.97 -9.17 18.47
C GLY A 37 -2.43 -9.89 17.24
N SER A 38 -2.28 -9.21 16.09
CA SER A 38 -1.73 -9.83 14.88
C SER A 38 -0.24 -10.17 15.02
N ALA A 39 0.20 -11.17 14.27
CA ALA A 39 1.59 -11.65 14.31
C ALA A 39 2.63 -10.60 13.85
N GLN A 40 2.19 -9.55 13.14
CA GLN A 40 3.06 -8.44 12.73
C GLN A 40 3.47 -7.55 13.91
N GLY A 41 2.70 -7.57 15.00
CA GLY A 41 2.98 -6.83 16.23
C GLY A 41 2.80 -5.32 16.13
N ARG A 42 3.01 -4.63 17.26
CA ARG A 42 2.79 -3.18 17.42
C ARG A 42 3.64 -2.34 16.48
N LYS A 43 4.87 -2.77 16.16
CA LYS A 43 5.77 -2.07 15.22
C LYS A 43 5.14 -1.82 13.85
N ALA A 44 4.36 -2.77 13.33
CA ALA A 44 3.66 -2.59 12.07
C ALA A 44 2.57 -1.51 12.17
N LEU A 45 1.88 -1.40 13.31
CA LEU A 45 0.92 -0.31 13.55
C LEU A 45 1.61 1.04 13.69
N VAL A 46 2.75 1.09 14.39
CA VAL A 46 3.60 2.28 14.48
C VAL A 46 4.05 2.73 13.09
N ALA A 47 4.54 1.81 12.26
CA ALA A 47 4.93 2.10 10.88
C ALA A 47 3.75 2.62 10.04
N GLU A 48 2.57 2.03 10.19
CA GLU A 48 1.36 2.50 9.51
C GLU A 48 1.03 3.96 9.86
N VAL A 49 1.04 4.31 11.15
CA VAL A 49 0.76 5.67 11.63
C VAL A 49 1.83 6.63 11.14
N VAL A 50 3.11 6.32 11.38
CA VAL A 50 4.22 7.22 11.05
C VAL A 50 4.29 7.49 9.55
N VAL A 51 4.20 6.45 8.72
CA VAL A 51 4.32 6.62 7.28
C VAL A 51 3.03 7.19 6.68
N GLY A 52 1.86 6.75 7.15
CA GLY A 52 0.56 7.22 6.69
C GLY A 52 0.32 8.70 6.97
N GLU A 53 0.54 9.14 8.21
CA GLU A 53 0.37 10.55 8.57
C GLU A 53 1.45 11.45 7.94
N LEU A 54 2.69 10.95 7.79
CA LEU A 54 3.71 11.65 7.01
C LEU A 54 3.30 11.80 5.54
N ALA A 55 2.74 10.74 4.93
CA ALA A 55 2.24 10.78 3.56
C ALA A 55 1.15 11.85 3.41
N ARG A 56 0.17 11.87 4.32
CA ARG A 56 -0.92 12.87 4.34
C ARG A 56 -0.37 14.29 4.49
N ALA A 57 0.55 14.51 5.43
CA ALA A 57 1.18 15.82 5.63
C ALA A 57 1.99 16.30 4.43
N LEU A 58 2.55 15.37 3.64
CA LEU A 58 3.26 15.64 2.39
C LEU A 58 2.32 15.79 1.17
N GLY A 59 1.01 15.62 1.36
CA GLY A 59 -0.02 15.77 0.32
C GLY A 59 -0.21 14.53 -0.55
N LEU A 60 0.31 13.37 -0.13
CA LEU A 60 0.01 12.07 -0.75
C LEU A 60 -1.34 11.56 -0.24
N ARG A 61 -2.02 10.78 -1.07
CA ARG A 61 -3.35 10.24 -0.74
C ARG A 61 -3.18 8.96 0.03
N PHE A 62 -3.49 9.01 1.32
CA PHE A 62 -3.54 7.88 2.22
C PHE A 62 -4.85 7.99 3.02
N PRO A 63 -5.63 6.91 3.19
CA PRO A 63 -6.89 6.97 3.91
C PRO A 63 -6.70 7.52 5.33
N GLU A 64 -7.74 8.11 5.90
CA GLU A 64 -7.64 8.62 7.27
C GLU A 64 -7.43 7.48 8.26
N LEU A 65 -6.57 7.71 9.26
CA LEU A 65 -6.38 6.79 10.38
C LEU A 65 -7.21 7.22 11.59
N VAL A 66 -7.73 6.22 12.29
CA VAL A 66 -8.48 6.37 13.53
C VAL A 66 -8.00 5.35 14.56
N LEU A 67 -8.18 5.69 15.83
CA LEU A 67 -7.97 4.75 16.93
C LEU A 67 -9.30 4.07 17.24
N VAL A 68 -9.33 2.74 17.18
CA VAL A 68 -10.56 1.94 17.31
C VAL A 68 -10.54 1.18 18.63
N HIS A 69 -11.49 1.48 19.51
CA HIS A 69 -11.78 0.66 20.68
C HIS A 69 -12.60 -0.56 20.25
N PHE A 70 -12.03 -1.76 20.40
CA PHE A 70 -12.59 -3.01 19.92
C PHE A 70 -12.96 -3.95 21.08
N ASP A 71 -14.22 -4.36 21.14
CA ASP A 71 -14.70 -5.43 22.02
C ASP A 71 -14.81 -6.74 21.20
N PRO A 72 -14.05 -7.79 21.52
CA PRO A 72 -14.12 -9.07 20.82
C PRO A 72 -15.53 -9.68 20.74
N ALA A 73 -16.44 -9.31 21.65
CA ALA A 73 -17.82 -9.78 21.64
C ALA A 73 -18.55 -9.48 20.31
N ILE A 74 -18.21 -8.37 19.63
CA ILE A 74 -18.85 -8.02 18.35
C ILE A 74 -18.42 -8.96 17.20
N GLY A 75 -17.30 -9.65 17.37
CA GLY A 75 -16.74 -10.63 16.42
C GLY A 75 -17.05 -12.09 16.77
N ALA A 76 -17.86 -12.37 17.80
CA ALA A 76 -18.07 -13.71 18.35
C ALA A 76 -18.65 -14.75 17.35
N HIS A 77 -19.23 -14.29 16.24
CA HIS A 77 -19.80 -15.15 15.20
C HIS A 77 -18.83 -15.49 14.05
N GLU A 78 -17.58 -15.03 14.12
CA GLU A 78 -16.55 -15.37 13.14
C GLU A 78 -16.36 -16.89 13.07
N PRO A 79 -16.57 -17.55 11.90
CA PRO A 79 -16.51 -19.01 11.82
C PRO A 79 -15.10 -19.60 11.98
N HIS A 80 -14.03 -18.84 11.73
CA HIS A 80 -12.65 -19.34 11.76
C HIS A 80 -12.00 -19.14 13.12
N GLN A 81 -11.59 -20.24 13.77
CA GLN A 81 -10.97 -20.20 15.10
C GLN A 81 -9.73 -19.31 15.16
N GLU A 82 -8.86 -19.36 14.14
CA GLU A 82 -7.65 -18.52 14.10
C GLU A 82 -7.98 -17.02 14.10
N VAL A 83 -9.06 -16.63 13.43
CA VAL A 83 -9.52 -15.24 13.43
C VAL A 83 -10.18 -14.90 14.77
N GLN A 84 -10.97 -15.80 15.36
CA GLN A 84 -11.49 -15.58 16.71
C GLN A 84 -10.36 -15.35 17.72
N ASP A 85 -9.31 -16.18 17.71
CA ASP A 85 -8.16 -16.05 18.62
C ASP A 85 -7.48 -14.69 18.45
N LEU A 86 -7.29 -14.24 17.20
CA LEU A 86 -6.80 -12.90 16.87
C LEU A 86 -7.69 -11.80 17.46
N LEU A 87 -9.01 -11.88 17.25
CA LEU A 87 -9.96 -10.87 17.75
C LEU A 87 -9.93 -10.80 19.28
N HIS A 88 -9.93 -11.95 19.97
CA HIS A 88 -9.84 -12.01 21.43
C HIS A 88 -8.52 -11.43 21.96
N ALA A 89 -7.40 -11.68 21.28
CA ALA A 89 -6.10 -11.12 21.63
C ALA A 89 -6.00 -9.61 21.37
N SER A 90 -6.98 -9.02 20.68
CA SER A 90 -6.98 -7.63 20.23
C SER A 90 -8.02 -6.76 20.94
N ALA A 91 -8.47 -7.17 22.13
CA ALA A 91 -9.37 -6.36 22.95
C ALA A 91 -8.75 -4.99 23.29
N GLY A 92 -9.52 -3.92 23.16
CA GLY A 92 -9.08 -2.55 23.42
C GLY A 92 -8.64 -1.80 22.17
N LEU A 93 -7.55 -1.04 22.26
CA LEU A 93 -7.15 -0.07 21.25
C LEU A 93 -6.49 -0.73 20.03
N ASN A 94 -7.03 -0.48 18.84
CA ASN A 94 -6.51 -0.95 17.56
C ASN A 94 -6.40 0.21 16.55
N LEU A 95 -5.80 -0.05 15.39
CA LEU A 95 -5.68 0.95 14.33
C LEU A 95 -6.76 0.72 13.27
N GLY A 96 -7.61 1.72 13.04
CA GLY A 96 -8.55 1.76 11.94
C GLY A 96 -8.03 2.63 10.80
N MET A 97 -8.28 2.21 9.58
CA MET A 97 -8.05 2.97 8.36
C MET A 97 -9.39 3.13 7.63
N ASP A 98 -9.70 4.33 7.15
CA ASP A 98 -10.94 4.59 6.41
C ASP A 98 -11.09 3.61 5.24
N TYR A 99 -12.26 2.96 5.16
CA TYR A 99 -12.55 1.97 4.13
C TYR A 99 -12.93 2.68 2.84
N LEU A 100 -12.14 2.49 1.78
CA LEU A 100 -12.39 3.08 0.46
C LEU A 100 -13.37 2.21 -0.37
N PRO A 101 -14.66 2.55 -0.46
CA PRO A 101 -15.64 1.64 -1.05
C PRO A 101 -15.39 1.47 -2.55
N GLY A 102 -15.29 0.22 -2.99
CA GLY A 102 -15.01 -0.19 -4.37
C GLY A 102 -13.67 0.31 -4.93
N ALA A 103 -12.71 0.63 -4.07
CA ALA A 103 -11.32 0.76 -4.48
C ALA A 103 -10.83 -0.55 -5.12
N LYS A 104 -9.90 -0.45 -6.06
CA LYS A 104 -9.31 -1.60 -6.75
C LYS A 104 -7.80 -1.62 -6.56
N ASP A 105 -7.23 -2.80 -6.35
CA ASP A 105 -5.79 -2.96 -6.23
C ASP A 105 -5.07 -2.46 -7.49
N PHE A 106 -3.95 -1.78 -7.29
CA PHE A 106 -3.05 -1.38 -8.37
C PHE A 106 -2.16 -2.56 -8.76
N THR A 107 -2.71 -3.49 -9.54
CA THR A 107 -2.01 -4.67 -10.05
C THR A 107 -1.10 -4.33 -11.25
N PRO A 108 -0.19 -5.22 -11.69
CA PRO A 108 0.56 -5.04 -12.94
C PRO A 108 -0.31 -4.76 -14.17
N GLU A 109 -1.50 -5.37 -14.25
CA GLU A 109 -2.46 -5.15 -15.33
C GLU A 109 -3.08 -3.75 -15.25
N THR A 110 -3.38 -3.29 -14.03
CA THR A 110 -3.85 -1.92 -13.80
C THR A 110 -2.76 -0.92 -14.15
N ALA A 111 -1.53 -1.15 -13.69
CA ALA A 111 -0.37 -0.31 -13.99
C ALA A 111 -0.10 -0.19 -15.50
N ALA A 112 -0.47 -1.19 -16.32
CA ALA A 112 -0.33 -1.16 -17.77
C ALA A 112 -1.23 -0.12 -18.46
N SER A 113 -2.38 0.20 -17.87
CA SER A 113 -3.42 1.04 -18.47
C SER A 113 -3.73 2.32 -17.69
N PHE A 114 -3.35 2.38 -16.41
CA PHE A 114 -3.52 3.54 -15.55
C PHE A 114 -2.30 4.46 -15.69
N ASP A 115 -2.53 5.67 -16.20
CA ASP A 115 -1.46 6.67 -16.34
C ASP A 115 -1.15 7.31 -14.98
N VAL A 116 0.11 7.24 -14.58
CA VAL A 116 0.61 7.86 -13.35
C VAL A 116 1.64 8.89 -13.76
N ASP A 117 1.42 10.13 -13.34
CA ASP A 117 2.34 11.22 -13.61
C ASP A 117 3.75 10.92 -13.03
N PRO A 118 4.84 11.20 -13.75
CA PRO A 118 6.20 10.94 -13.28
C PRO A 118 6.54 11.58 -11.93
N LEU A 119 6.03 12.79 -11.63
CA LEU A 119 6.27 13.44 -10.35
C LEU A 119 5.42 12.76 -9.25
N GLU A 120 4.18 12.40 -9.53
CA GLU A 120 3.36 11.61 -8.58
C GLU A 120 4.03 10.28 -8.23
N ALA A 121 4.53 9.55 -9.23
CA ALA A 121 5.30 8.33 -9.02
C ALA A 121 6.59 8.59 -8.24
N GLY A 122 7.31 9.68 -8.57
CA GLY A 122 8.50 10.13 -7.88
C GLY A 122 8.27 10.40 -6.40
N ARG A 123 7.16 11.07 -6.03
CA ARG A 123 6.81 11.40 -4.64
C ARG A 123 6.51 10.16 -3.80
N ILE A 124 5.83 9.16 -4.37
CA ILE A 124 5.55 7.89 -3.68
C ILE A 124 6.85 7.12 -3.47
N VAL A 125 7.67 6.95 -4.51
CA VAL A 125 8.96 6.26 -4.39
C VAL A 125 9.89 6.99 -3.41
N TRP A 126 9.88 8.32 -3.42
CA TRP A 126 10.64 9.14 -2.48
C TRP A 126 10.21 8.89 -1.03
N LEU A 127 8.91 8.85 -0.74
CA LEU A 127 8.39 8.53 0.59
C LEU A 127 8.83 7.13 1.02
N ASP A 128 8.70 6.14 0.13
CA ASP A 128 9.10 4.76 0.43
C ASP A 128 10.62 4.66 0.66
N ALA A 129 11.44 5.44 -0.05
CA ALA A 129 12.89 5.49 0.17
C ALA A 129 13.29 6.19 1.47
N LEU A 130 12.62 7.30 1.84
CA LEU A 130 12.79 7.97 3.13
C LEU A 130 12.44 7.01 4.28
N THR A 131 11.33 6.30 4.15
CA THR A 131 10.78 5.42 5.20
C THR A 131 11.29 3.98 5.11
N VAL A 132 12.20 3.67 4.19
CA VAL A 132 12.77 2.32 4.00
C VAL A 132 11.69 1.26 3.76
N ASN A 133 10.65 1.61 3.00
CA ASN A 133 9.59 0.71 2.58
C ASN A 133 9.96 -0.01 1.28
N VAL A 134 10.66 -1.14 1.40
CA VAL A 134 11.07 -1.96 0.24
C VAL A 134 10.01 -2.97 -0.20
N ASP A 135 8.88 -3.05 0.52
CA ASP A 135 7.81 -4.04 0.26
C ASP A 135 6.90 -3.62 -0.90
N ARG A 136 6.88 -2.33 -1.26
CA ARG A 136 6.09 -1.77 -2.37
C ARG A 136 6.63 -2.23 -3.72
N THR A 137 6.24 -3.43 -4.15
CA THR A 137 6.75 -4.08 -5.35
C THR A 137 5.68 -4.27 -6.42
N THR A 138 6.07 -4.64 -7.63
CA THR A 138 5.11 -4.97 -8.71
C THR A 138 4.13 -6.10 -8.35
N HIS A 139 4.46 -6.96 -7.39
CA HIS A 139 3.60 -8.09 -6.99
C HIS A 139 2.80 -7.81 -5.72
N SER A 140 3.26 -6.88 -4.89
CA SER A 140 2.56 -6.39 -3.70
C SER A 140 2.67 -4.88 -3.69
N SER A 141 1.79 -4.23 -4.45
CA SER A 141 1.92 -2.78 -4.69
C SER A 141 1.46 -1.97 -3.49
N ASN A 142 0.62 -2.52 -2.61
CA ASN A 142 -0.01 -1.81 -1.48
C ASN A 142 -0.55 -0.43 -1.90
N LEU A 143 -1.05 -0.35 -3.14
CA LEU A 143 -1.59 0.85 -3.78
C LEU A 143 -2.99 0.51 -4.28
N MET A 144 -3.90 1.46 -4.18
CA MET A 144 -5.26 1.33 -4.69
C MET A 144 -5.59 2.44 -5.66
N VAL A 145 -6.50 2.14 -6.60
CA VAL A 145 -7.15 3.12 -7.45
C VAL A 145 -8.53 3.41 -6.89
N TRP A 146 -8.80 4.68 -6.57
CA TRP A 146 -10.08 5.13 -6.03
C TRP A 146 -10.35 6.62 -6.34
N PRO A 147 -11.60 7.03 -6.60
CA PRO A 147 -12.79 6.19 -6.77
C PRO A 147 -12.79 5.46 -8.13
N THR A 148 -13.47 4.31 -8.22
CA THR A 148 -13.56 3.52 -9.47
C THR A 148 -14.92 3.60 -10.15
N PHE A 149 -15.87 4.30 -9.54
CA PHE A 149 -17.21 4.57 -10.04
C PHE A 149 -17.60 6.02 -9.73
N GLY A 150 -18.64 6.51 -10.40
CA GLY A 150 -19.07 7.90 -10.30
C GLY A 150 -18.38 8.82 -11.31
N ILE A 151 -18.36 10.12 -11.02
CA ILE A 151 -17.87 11.17 -11.94
C ILE A 151 -16.48 11.70 -11.58
N ALA A 152 -15.99 11.41 -10.38
CA ALA A 152 -14.67 11.83 -9.95
C ALA A 152 -13.60 10.98 -10.65
N PRO A 153 -12.51 11.59 -11.14
CA PRO A 153 -11.45 10.83 -11.79
C PRO A 153 -10.76 9.90 -10.78
N PRO A 154 -10.39 8.68 -11.17
CA PRO A 154 -9.66 7.78 -10.31
C PRO A 154 -8.30 8.37 -9.95
N ARG A 155 -7.87 8.14 -8.71
CA ARG A 155 -6.58 8.55 -8.18
C ARG A 155 -5.86 7.36 -7.57
N LEU A 156 -4.55 7.47 -7.48
CA LEU A 156 -3.72 6.51 -6.75
C LEU A 156 -3.74 6.86 -5.25
N TRP A 157 -3.91 5.83 -4.42
CA TRP A 157 -3.93 5.89 -2.95
C TRP A 157 -2.93 4.89 -2.38
N LEU A 158 -2.19 5.31 -1.36
CA LEU A 158 -1.29 4.47 -0.61
C LEU A 158 -2.07 3.75 0.48
N ILE A 159 -1.76 2.48 0.68
CA ILE A 159 -2.18 1.68 1.82
C ILE A 159 -0.98 0.88 2.32
N ASP A 160 -1.13 0.28 3.50
CA ASP A 160 -0.28 -0.76 4.07
C ASP A 160 1.23 -0.45 4.05
N HIS A 161 1.64 0.27 5.09
CA HIS A 161 3.03 0.59 5.42
C HIS A 161 3.57 -0.25 6.59
N GLY A 162 2.90 -1.34 6.97
CA GLY A 162 3.31 -2.17 8.12
C GLY A 162 4.69 -2.81 7.99
N ALA A 163 5.23 -2.91 6.77
CA ALA A 163 6.58 -3.40 6.47
C ALA A 163 7.62 -2.29 6.24
N ALA A 164 7.24 -1.01 6.40
CA ALA A 164 8.14 0.12 6.33
C ALA A 164 8.96 0.27 7.62
N LEU A 165 9.84 1.28 7.63
CA LEU A 165 10.69 1.64 8.77
C LEU A 165 11.58 0.50 9.27
N VAL A 166 12.06 -0.38 8.38
CA VAL A 166 12.84 -1.59 8.70
C VAL A 166 13.97 -1.35 9.73
N PHE A 167 14.52 -0.14 9.77
CA PHE A 167 15.52 0.29 10.77
C PHE A 167 15.06 0.17 12.23
N HIS A 168 13.75 0.29 12.52
CA HIS A 168 13.20 0.25 13.88
C HIS A 168 13.26 -1.14 14.53
N HIS A 169 13.65 -2.17 13.78
CA HIS A 169 13.97 -3.49 14.33
C HIS A 169 15.42 -3.57 14.82
N ARG A 170 16.32 -2.71 14.30
CA ARG A 170 17.78 -2.76 14.46
C ARG A 170 18.36 -1.33 14.37
N TRP A 171 18.07 -0.49 15.36
CA TRP A 171 18.45 0.93 15.39
C TRP A 171 19.96 1.16 15.26
N ASP A 172 20.76 0.30 15.90
CA ASP A 172 22.22 0.35 15.98
C ASP A 172 22.94 0.07 14.65
N LEU A 173 22.27 -0.61 13.71
CA LEU A 173 22.86 -1.07 12.45
C LEU A 173 22.32 -0.33 11.23
N SER A 174 21.43 0.65 11.43
CA SER A 174 20.83 1.39 10.32
C SER A 174 21.50 2.74 10.16
N ALA A 175 22.20 2.92 9.04
CA ALA A 175 22.80 4.19 8.66
C ALA A 175 21.77 5.05 7.89
N PRO A 176 21.50 6.31 8.31
CA PRO A 176 20.55 7.19 7.63
C PRO A 176 20.85 7.42 6.15
N GLU A 177 22.11 7.37 5.73
CA GLU A 177 22.55 7.53 4.33
C GLU A 177 22.38 6.27 3.47
N LYS A 178 22.02 5.12 4.06
CA LYS A 178 21.96 3.84 3.35
C LYS A 178 20.93 3.88 2.23
N ALA A 179 21.40 3.61 1.01
CA ALA A 179 20.57 3.38 -0.16
C ALA A 179 20.00 1.96 -0.19
N TYR A 180 18.76 1.83 -0.67
CA TYR A 180 18.07 0.56 -0.85
C TYR A 180 17.69 0.39 -2.33
N ASP A 181 17.53 -0.86 -2.77
CA ASP A 181 17.20 -1.18 -4.16
C ASP A 181 15.69 -1.05 -4.41
N PHE A 182 15.30 -0.08 -5.25
CA PHE A 182 13.91 0.18 -5.65
C PHE A 182 13.63 -0.20 -7.11
N ARG A 183 14.50 -0.94 -7.80
CA ARG A 183 14.31 -1.29 -9.22
C ARG A 183 13.03 -2.07 -9.50
N ARG A 184 12.53 -2.81 -8.50
CA ARG A 184 11.28 -3.60 -8.58
C ARG A 184 10.06 -2.89 -7.99
N HIS A 185 10.18 -1.59 -7.73
CA HIS A 185 9.09 -0.80 -7.18
C HIS A 185 7.88 -0.83 -8.10
N ALA A 186 6.67 -0.87 -7.53
CA ALA A 186 5.40 -0.96 -8.28
C ALA A 186 5.26 0.14 -9.34
N LEU A 187 5.80 1.33 -9.04
CA LEU A 187 5.74 2.51 -9.92
C LEU A 187 6.98 2.69 -10.83
N GLY A 188 7.94 1.75 -10.82
CA GLY A 188 9.19 1.89 -11.59
C GLY A 188 8.95 2.08 -13.10
N ARG A 189 7.89 1.50 -13.66
CA ARG A 189 7.54 1.64 -15.09
C ARG A 189 6.99 3.02 -15.48
N HIS A 190 6.65 3.86 -14.51
CA HIS A 190 6.07 5.19 -14.72
C HIS A 190 7.14 6.30 -14.75
N ALA A 191 8.41 5.93 -14.92
CA ALA A 191 9.55 6.85 -14.98
C ALA A 191 9.57 7.86 -13.82
N PRO A 192 9.55 7.40 -12.56
CA PRO A 192 9.41 8.27 -11.39
C PRO A 192 10.50 9.35 -11.34
N ASP A 193 10.09 10.62 -11.27
CA ASP A 193 10.99 11.76 -11.12
C ASP A 193 11.31 12.01 -9.64
N THR A 194 12.19 11.17 -9.11
CA THR A 194 12.60 11.22 -7.70
C THR A 194 13.38 12.48 -7.36
N ARG A 195 14.07 13.11 -8.33
CA ARG A 195 14.82 14.36 -8.09
C ARG A 195 13.88 15.55 -7.91
N ALA A 196 12.84 15.66 -8.74
CA ALA A 196 11.83 16.69 -8.56
C ALA A 196 11.03 16.47 -7.27
N ALA A 197 10.72 15.21 -6.94
CA ALA A 197 10.07 14.87 -5.68
C ALA A 197 10.93 15.25 -4.46
N ASP A 198 12.24 14.98 -4.50
CA ASP A 198 13.17 15.33 -3.42
C ASP A 198 13.24 16.85 -3.19
N ALA A 199 13.36 17.63 -4.27
CA ALA A 199 13.35 19.08 -4.20
C ALA A 199 12.03 19.64 -3.63
N GLU A 200 10.89 18.97 -3.86
CA GLU A 200 9.58 19.37 -3.32
C GLU A 200 9.40 18.95 -1.86
N LEU A 201 9.76 17.71 -1.51
CA LEU A 201 9.34 17.07 -0.26
C LEU A 201 10.38 17.16 0.85
N ALA A 202 11.68 17.07 0.54
CA ALA A 202 12.73 17.07 1.56
C ALA A 202 12.66 18.31 2.49
N PRO A 203 12.49 19.55 1.98
CA PRO A 203 12.39 20.74 2.84
C PRO A 203 11.16 20.76 3.75
N ARG A 204 10.13 19.93 3.47
CA ARG A 204 8.89 19.86 4.25
C ARG A 204 9.01 18.91 5.44
N VAL A 205 9.94 17.95 5.40
CA VAL A 205 10.19 16.99 6.48
C VAL A 205 11.09 17.63 7.53
N THR A 206 10.48 18.43 8.39
CA THR A 206 11.17 19.09 9.51
C THR A 206 11.05 18.26 10.78
N GLU A 207 11.93 18.47 11.77
CA GLU A 207 11.76 17.89 13.11
C GLU A 207 10.37 18.18 13.69
N LYS A 208 9.85 19.39 13.47
CA LYS A 208 8.51 19.77 13.93
C LYS A 208 7.44 18.86 13.34
N LEU A 209 7.45 18.67 12.02
CA LEU A 209 6.49 17.78 11.36
C LEU A 209 6.63 16.34 11.87
N LEU A 210 7.86 15.84 12.02
CA LEU A 210 8.10 14.49 12.53
C LEU A 210 7.58 14.33 13.96
N ARG A 211 7.77 15.32 14.83
CA ARG A 211 7.21 15.31 16.20
C ARG A 211 5.69 15.33 16.19
N GLU A 212 5.06 16.10 15.32
CA GLU A 212 3.60 16.12 15.16
C GLU A 212 3.07 14.73 14.72
N VAL A 213 3.71 14.11 13.73
CA VAL A 213 3.37 12.75 13.27
C VAL A 213 3.59 11.70 14.36
N LEU A 214 4.71 11.75 15.09
CA LEU A 214 5.02 10.77 16.13
C LEU A 214 4.17 10.93 17.40
N ALA A 215 3.62 12.13 17.64
CA ALA A 215 2.66 12.37 18.72
C ALA A 215 1.33 11.66 18.49
N GLU A 216 1.02 11.28 17.24
CA GLU A 216 -0.18 10.53 16.91
C GLU A 216 -0.08 9.05 17.31
N VAL A 217 1.13 8.52 17.48
CA VAL A 217 1.34 7.13 17.88
C VAL A 217 0.99 6.95 19.37
N PRO A 218 0.06 6.05 19.74
CA PRO A 218 -0.27 5.78 21.14
C PRO A 218 0.94 5.29 21.95
N ASP A 219 1.07 5.77 23.20
CA ASP A 219 2.14 5.36 24.13
C ASP A 219 2.21 3.84 24.30
N ALA A 220 1.05 3.18 24.44
CA ALA A 220 0.93 1.74 24.60
C ALA A 220 1.56 0.93 23.45
N TRP A 221 1.77 1.54 22.27
CA TRP A 221 2.41 0.90 21.12
C TRP A 221 3.92 1.12 21.07
N LEU A 222 4.45 2.02 21.90
CA LEU A 222 5.87 2.36 22.03
C LEU A 222 6.49 1.84 23.34
N GLU A 223 5.69 1.29 24.25
CA GLU A 223 6.18 0.64 25.47
C GLU A 223 7.06 -0.58 25.17
N ALA A 224 8.11 -0.77 25.97
CA ALA A 224 9.02 -1.92 25.92
C ALA A 224 9.82 -2.09 24.60
N GLU A 225 10.23 -0.99 24.00
CA GLU A 225 11.03 -0.97 22.77
C GLU A 225 12.54 -1.08 23.05
N GLY A 226 13.05 -2.31 23.15
CA GLY A 226 14.50 -2.58 23.23
C GLY A 226 15.18 -1.86 24.39
N ASP A 227 16.17 -1.00 24.07
CA ASP A 227 16.93 -0.23 25.05
C ASP A 227 16.25 1.09 25.46
N PHE A 228 15.12 1.45 24.84
CA PHE A 228 14.38 2.66 25.19
C PHE A 228 13.50 2.42 26.41
N THR A 229 13.54 3.36 27.35
CA THR A 229 12.85 3.25 28.65
C THR A 229 11.51 3.95 28.66
N THR A 230 11.27 4.90 27.74
CA THR A 230 10.01 5.64 27.65
C THR A 230 9.52 5.78 26.20
N PRO A 231 8.19 5.92 25.97
CA PRO A 231 7.64 6.24 24.65
C PRO A 231 8.29 7.47 23.99
N ASP A 232 8.60 8.50 24.77
CA ASP A 232 9.21 9.74 24.26
C ASP A 232 10.64 9.51 23.74
N GLU A 233 11.43 8.67 24.40
CA GLU A 233 12.76 8.27 23.90
C GLU A 233 12.64 7.55 22.54
N VAL A 234 11.62 6.71 22.36
CA VAL A 234 11.35 6.04 21.09
C VAL A 234 10.96 7.07 20.01
N ARG A 235 10.09 8.03 20.33
CA ARG A 235 9.71 9.12 19.41
C ARG A 235 10.92 9.93 18.99
N ASP A 236 11.78 10.31 19.94
CA ASP A 236 13.01 11.05 19.67
C ASP A 236 13.97 10.25 18.78
N ALA A 237 14.06 8.93 18.94
CA ALA A 237 14.84 8.07 18.06
C ALA A 237 14.30 8.06 16.61
N TYR A 238 12.99 7.97 16.42
CA TYR A 238 12.36 8.09 15.09
C TYR A 238 12.63 9.46 14.47
N VAL A 239 12.41 10.54 15.22
CA VAL A 239 12.64 11.92 14.74
C VAL A 239 14.09 12.09 14.33
N THR A 240 15.03 11.67 15.19
CA THR A 240 16.48 11.76 14.92
C THR A 240 16.85 11.02 13.66
N TYR A 241 16.41 9.77 13.51
CA TYR A 241 16.74 8.95 12.34
C TYR A 241 16.15 9.50 11.04
N LEU A 242 14.84 9.81 11.03
CA LEU A 242 14.15 10.27 9.83
C LEU A 242 14.62 11.67 9.40
N HIS A 243 14.90 12.56 10.37
CA HIS A 243 15.45 13.87 10.08
C HIS A 243 16.86 13.77 9.50
N ALA A 244 17.76 13.01 10.15
CA ALA A 244 19.11 12.79 9.62
C ALA A 244 19.08 12.16 8.23
N ARG A 245 18.15 11.24 7.99
CA ARG A 245 17.98 10.59 6.68
C ARG A 245 17.54 11.59 5.61
N VAL A 246 16.55 12.44 5.86
CA VAL A 246 16.11 13.41 4.86
C VAL A 246 17.16 14.48 4.55
N GLU A 247 18.00 14.86 5.53
CA GLU A 247 19.11 15.79 5.31
C GLU A 247 20.18 15.25 4.33
N VAL A 248 20.31 13.92 4.22
CA VAL A 248 21.24 13.25 3.30
C VAL A 248 20.53 12.59 2.11
N SER A 249 19.37 13.11 1.71
CA SER A 249 18.53 12.50 0.67
C SER A 249 19.27 12.20 -0.64
N ALA A 250 20.16 13.09 -1.05
CA ALA A 250 21.01 12.93 -2.22
C ALA A 250 21.86 11.63 -2.23
N SER A 251 22.13 11.04 -1.06
CA SER A 251 22.94 9.82 -0.91
C SER A 251 22.17 8.52 -1.11
N TRP A 252 20.84 8.53 -0.91
CA TRP A 252 20.00 7.32 -1.00
C TRP A 252 18.89 7.41 -2.04
N LEU A 253 18.72 8.57 -2.69
CA LEU A 253 17.65 8.80 -3.66
C LEU A 253 17.69 7.77 -4.79
N PRO A 254 16.62 6.96 -4.97
CA PRO A 254 16.60 5.97 -6.04
C PRO A 254 16.47 6.65 -7.41
N THR A 255 17.34 6.31 -8.35
CA THR A 255 17.28 6.83 -9.73
C THR A 255 17.38 5.74 -10.78
N ASP A 256 17.57 4.49 -10.36
CA ASP A 256 17.72 3.34 -11.25
C ASP A 256 16.38 2.61 -11.36
N PHE A 257 15.65 2.89 -12.44
CA PHE A 257 14.35 2.29 -12.75
C PHE A 257 14.37 1.71 -14.16
N PRO A 258 13.57 0.67 -14.43
CA PRO A 258 13.63 -0.01 -15.72
C PRO A 258 13.31 0.95 -16.87
N GLY A 259 14.20 0.97 -17.86
CA GLY A 259 14.04 1.80 -19.05
C GLY A 259 12.90 1.31 -19.96
N ARG A 260 12.44 2.16 -20.90
CA ARG A 260 11.37 1.78 -21.85
C ARG A 260 11.69 0.51 -22.63
N GLU A 261 12.94 0.33 -23.05
CA GLU A 261 13.38 -0.85 -23.79
C GLU A 261 13.37 -2.12 -22.92
N GLU A 262 13.77 -2.00 -21.66
CA GLU A 262 13.77 -3.12 -20.71
C GLU A 262 12.36 -3.58 -20.39
N LEU A 263 11.44 -2.63 -20.18
CA LEU A 263 10.01 -2.88 -19.99
C LEU A 263 9.40 -3.54 -21.23
N ALA A 264 9.68 -3.02 -22.43
CA ALA A 264 9.20 -3.62 -23.67
C ALA A 264 9.71 -5.06 -23.87
N ALA A 265 10.98 -5.32 -23.53
CA ALA A 265 11.55 -6.65 -23.58
C ALA A 265 10.97 -7.60 -22.52
N GLU A 266 10.59 -7.09 -21.35
CA GLU A 266 9.87 -7.86 -20.33
C GLU A 266 8.44 -8.20 -20.76
N ASP A 267 7.71 -7.22 -21.28
CA ASP A 267 6.34 -7.39 -21.78
C ASP A 267 6.29 -8.40 -22.93
N ALA A 268 7.25 -8.33 -23.87
CA ALA A 268 7.38 -9.32 -24.94
C ALA A 268 7.64 -10.75 -24.40
N ARG A 269 8.48 -10.89 -23.37
CA ARG A 269 8.76 -12.17 -22.71
C ARG A 269 7.51 -12.72 -22.00
N ARG A 270 6.74 -11.87 -21.30
CA ARG A 270 5.48 -12.25 -20.66
C ARG A 270 4.45 -12.69 -21.70
N ALA A 271 4.24 -11.90 -22.76
CA ALA A 271 3.32 -12.24 -23.84
C ALA A 271 3.67 -13.59 -24.50
N ALA A 272 4.97 -13.83 -24.77
CA ALA A 272 5.44 -15.12 -25.29
C ALA A 272 5.23 -16.28 -24.32
N LYS A 273 5.41 -16.07 -23.01
CA LYS A 273 5.11 -17.08 -21.97
C LYS A 273 3.62 -17.42 -21.94
N THR A 274 2.75 -16.42 -21.85
CA THR A 274 1.29 -16.60 -21.87
C THR A 274 0.85 -17.32 -23.16
N GLN A 275 1.40 -16.95 -24.31
CA GLN A 275 1.11 -17.63 -25.58
C GLN A 275 1.54 -19.09 -25.57
N ARG A 276 2.70 -19.43 -24.98
CA ARG A 276 3.17 -20.83 -24.86
C ARG A 276 2.31 -21.66 -23.91
N GLU A 277 1.87 -21.08 -22.80
CA GLU A 277 1.07 -21.76 -21.76
C GLU A 277 -0.41 -21.92 -22.15
N ARG A 278 -0.88 -21.22 -23.19
CA ARG A 278 -2.25 -21.40 -23.70
C ARG A 278 -2.51 -22.83 -24.20
N PRO A 279 -3.66 -23.44 -23.86
CA PRO A 279 -4.10 -24.70 -24.46
C PRO A 279 -4.17 -24.63 -25.99
N ALA A 280 -3.88 -25.73 -26.70
CA ALA A 280 -3.81 -25.76 -28.16
C ALA A 280 -5.08 -25.22 -28.86
N TRP A 281 -6.26 -25.49 -28.30
CA TRP A 281 -7.55 -25.04 -28.81
C TRP A 281 -7.78 -23.52 -28.69
N LEU A 282 -7.00 -22.83 -27.85
CA LEU A 282 -7.04 -21.37 -27.63
C LEU A 282 -5.94 -20.62 -28.40
N LYS A 283 -4.98 -21.35 -28.98
CA LYS A 283 -3.89 -20.81 -29.81
C LYS A 283 -4.31 -20.61 -31.27
N GLN A 284 -5.37 -21.27 -31.70
CA GLN A 284 -5.99 -21.12 -33.01
C GLN A 284 -7.44 -20.68 -32.81
N VAL A 285 -7.67 -19.40 -32.52
CA VAL A 285 -8.99 -18.82 -32.71
C VAL A 285 -9.10 -18.54 -34.20
N PRO A 286 -9.98 -19.22 -34.97
CA PRO A 286 -10.21 -18.86 -36.37
C PRO A 286 -10.74 -17.43 -36.41
N ASP A 287 -10.23 -16.63 -37.34
CA ASP A 287 -10.80 -15.31 -37.64
C ASP A 287 -12.27 -15.48 -38.05
N LEU A 288 -13.19 -15.20 -37.13
CA LEU A 288 -14.63 -15.28 -37.36
C LEU A 288 -15.15 -14.12 -38.24
N HIS A 289 -14.29 -13.17 -38.63
CA HIS A 289 -14.64 -12.09 -39.54
C HIS A 289 -14.22 -12.35 -41.00
N GLY A 290 -13.63 -13.50 -41.31
CA GLY A 290 -13.18 -13.89 -42.65
C GLY A 290 -14.05 -14.92 -43.38
N LYS A 291 -15.39 -14.90 -43.24
CA LYS A 291 -16.24 -15.73 -44.13
C LYS A 291 -16.40 -15.02 -45.49
N PRO A 292 -16.12 -15.67 -46.63
CA PRO A 292 -16.50 -15.11 -47.92
C PRO A 292 -18.02 -14.95 -47.98
N ALA A 293 -18.48 -13.92 -48.70
CA ALA A 293 -19.90 -13.62 -48.88
C ALA A 293 -20.63 -14.89 -49.36
N ALA A 294 -21.75 -15.20 -48.70
CA ALA A 294 -22.60 -16.29 -49.15
C ALA A 294 -23.13 -15.96 -50.55
N GLU A 295 -22.70 -16.72 -51.56
CA GLU A 295 -23.38 -16.74 -52.85
C GLU A 295 -24.81 -17.27 -52.61
N GLN A 296 -25.80 -16.41 -52.84
CA GLN A 296 -27.19 -16.83 -52.86
C GLN A 296 -27.43 -17.65 -54.13
N ASP A 297 -27.57 -18.95 -53.96
CA ASP A 297 -28.13 -19.85 -54.96
C ASP A 297 -29.65 -19.64 -55.05
N TRP A 298 -30.10 -19.05 -56.14
CA TRP A 298 -31.51 -18.79 -56.45
C TRP A 298 -32.18 -19.95 -57.21
N SER A 299 -31.58 -21.14 -57.27
CA SER A 299 -32.11 -22.26 -58.07
C SER A 299 -33.26 -23.06 -57.43
N VAL A 300 -33.77 -22.66 -56.26
CA VAL A 300 -34.93 -23.32 -55.63
C VAL A 300 -36.20 -22.47 -55.73
N HIS A 301 -36.51 -21.98 -56.93
CA HIS A 301 -37.88 -21.66 -57.36
C HIS A 301 -37.97 -21.75 -58.88
N LEU A 302 -38.22 -22.95 -59.39
CA LEU A 302 -38.93 -23.24 -60.65
C LEU A 302 -39.09 -24.77 -60.74
N GLY A 303 -40.32 -25.26 -60.55
CA GLY A 303 -40.69 -26.67 -60.69
C GLY A 303 -41.76 -27.10 -59.70
#